data_AF-A0A1W1GZX0-F1
#
_entry.id   AF-A0A1W1GZX0-F1
#
_cell.length_a   1.000
_cell.length_b   1.000
_cell.length_c   1.000
_cell.angle_alpha   90.00
_cell.angle_beta   90.00
_cell.angle_gamma   90.00
#
_symmetry.space_group_name_H-M   'P 1'
#
loop_
_entity.id
_entity.type
_entity.pdbx_description
1 polymer ?
#
loop_
_entity_poly.entity_id
_entity_poly.type
_entity_poly.pdbx_seq_one_letter_code
_entity_poly.pdbx_strand_id
1 'polypeptide(L)'
;MARVLVVGTDIQGEQALLQRLRLASALPDGQIRRSQDLDDCDLLVIRDTPALRNAALRMRQQRPRLHCWIEDLGGQLREGDGGQEVLDDGAIGRALRGMQTGTDATPIRLADGAHAITRLLRERLPSRQGQALLGEGGEPLLLLDLEQDQAVLLHEPATLLVERLAQGFEHLYLDALLPAQLQELAGDRTRLPLRPLLWQWAQRSRHWQALDERLRGASVKLLRWPDFRVLGHDHDGFRLCSLLLKRACTVDECAMLLDLPAAAVRDFIHAAYLCGYAQLQVAPAVPLAGARASTADNGLLARLWRTLRGSDRDA
;
A
#
# COMPACT_ATOMS: atom_id res chain seq x y z
N MET A 1 21.90 -0.15 6.07
CA MET A 1 21.82 1.32 6.09
C MET A 1 21.02 1.71 7.33
N ALA A 2 21.49 2.63 8.17
CA ALA A 2 20.84 2.99 9.43
C ALA A 2 20.03 4.30 9.27
N ARG A 3 18.73 4.24 9.53
CA ARG A 3 17.82 5.40 9.49
C ARG A 3 17.63 5.95 10.89
N VAL A 4 18.04 7.19 11.09
CA VAL A 4 18.07 7.85 12.39
C VAL A 4 17.00 8.93 12.43
N LEU A 5 16.09 8.83 13.41
CA LEU A 5 15.14 9.88 13.72
C LEU A 5 15.57 10.58 15.01
N VAL A 6 15.67 11.91 14.98
CA VAL A 6 16.04 12.73 16.14
C VAL A 6 14.81 13.52 16.60
N VAL A 7 14.46 13.42 17.88
CA VAL A 7 13.26 14.05 18.45
C VAL A 7 13.63 14.92 19.66
N GLY A 8 13.19 16.17 19.64
CA GLY A 8 13.40 17.13 20.75
C GLY A 8 14.65 17.99 20.62
N THR A 9 15.33 17.93 19.47
CA THR A 9 16.51 18.75 19.13
C THR A 9 16.16 19.67 17.95
N ASP A 10 16.79 20.84 17.88
CA ASP A 10 16.62 21.78 16.77
C ASP A 10 17.36 21.29 15.52
N ILE A 11 17.17 21.98 14.38
CA ILE A 11 17.76 21.56 13.09
C ILE A 11 19.30 21.54 13.16
N GLN A 12 19.91 22.47 13.91
CA GLN A 12 21.37 22.54 14.05
C GLN A 12 21.91 21.40 14.93
N GLY A 13 21.28 21.12 16.06
CA GLY A 13 21.67 20.01 16.93
C GLY A 13 21.43 18.65 16.27
N GLU A 14 20.36 18.50 15.50
CA GLU A 14 20.12 17.29 14.70
C GLU A 14 21.23 17.06 13.66
N GLN A 15 21.64 18.11 12.94
CA GLN A 15 22.73 18.00 11.96
C GLN A 15 24.07 17.67 12.62
N ALA A 16 24.39 18.30 13.76
CA ALA A 16 25.60 18.03 14.52
C ALA A 16 25.64 16.59 15.04
N LEU A 17 24.52 16.09 15.56
CA LEU A 17 24.38 14.72 16.01
C LEU A 17 24.57 13.73 14.86
N LEU A 18 23.89 13.93 13.72
CA LEU A 18 24.06 13.07 12.55
C LEU A 18 25.50 13.08 12.02
N GLN A 19 26.19 14.22 12.06
CA GLN A 19 27.60 14.32 11.69
C GLN A 19 28.49 13.54 12.67
N ARG A 20 28.25 13.65 13.97
CA ARG A 20 28.96 12.87 15.00
C ARG A 20 28.77 11.37 14.80
N LEU A 21 27.54 10.91 14.55
CA LEU A 21 27.25 9.50 14.30
C LEU A 21 28.01 8.96 13.08
N ARG A 22 28.12 9.75 12.00
CA ARG A 22 28.92 9.40 10.83
C ARG A 22 30.39 9.23 11.17
N LEU A 23 30.97 10.21 11.87
CA LEU A 23 32.38 10.18 12.29
C LEU A 23 32.70 8.99 13.21
N ALA A 24 31.87 8.77 14.24
CA ALA A 24 32.06 7.69 15.20
C ALA A 24 31.94 6.30 14.58
N SER A 25 31.12 6.16 13.54
CA SER A 25 30.88 4.89 12.87
C SER A 25 31.98 4.44 11.92
N ALA A 26 32.81 5.37 11.42
CA ALA A 26 33.79 5.15 10.35
C ALA A 26 33.18 4.49 9.08
N LEU A 27 31.87 4.68 8.85
CA LEU A 27 31.15 4.11 7.72
C LEU A 27 31.25 5.01 6.48
N PRO A 28 31.17 4.44 5.26
CA PRO A 28 31.06 5.21 4.03
C PRO A 28 29.88 6.20 4.05
N ASP A 29 30.06 7.33 3.37
CA ASP A 29 29.02 8.35 3.24
C ASP A 29 27.71 7.76 2.70
N GLY A 30 26.59 8.17 3.32
CA GLY A 30 25.24 7.75 2.92
C GLY A 30 24.69 6.52 3.66
N GLN A 31 25.48 5.84 4.51
CA GLN A 31 24.99 4.72 5.32
C GLN A 31 24.16 5.13 6.54
N ILE A 32 24.30 6.38 7.01
CA ILE A 32 23.50 6.99 8.08
C ILE A 32 22.66 8.11 7.48
N ARG A 33 21.34 7.92 7.44
CA ARG A 33 20.38 8.88 6.90
C ARG A 33 19.41 9.37 7.95
N ARG A 34 19.03 10.63 7.82
CA ARG A 34 17.90 11.22 8.55
C ARG A 34 16.61 10.54 8.10
N SER A 35 15.83 10.03 9.04
CA SER A 35 14.42 9.68 8.83
C SER A 35 13.54 10.81 9.32
N GLN A 36 12.44 11.06 8.62
CA GLN A 36 11.38 12.00 9.05
C GLN A 36 10.15 11.25 9.57
N ASP A 37 10.14 9.93 9.44
CA ASP A 37 9.02 9.08 9.78
C ASP A 37 9.40 8.19 10.97
N LEU A 38 8.53 8.18 11.98
CA LEU A 38 8.62 7.30 13.13
C LEU A 38 8.49 5.84 12.70
N ASP A 39 7.72 5.56 11.65
CA ASP A 39 7.48 4.20 11.17
C ASP A 39 8.71 3.65 10.40
N ASP A 40 9.55 4.53 9.86
CA ASP A 40 10.67 4.20 8.98
C ASP A 40 12.06 4.43 9.61
N CYS A 41 12.20 4.40 10.94
CA CYS A 41 13.49 4.55 11.63
C CYS A 41 13.99 3.26 12.30
N ASP A 42 15.31 3.06 12.28
CA ASP A 42 16.01 1.94 12.91
C ASP A 42 16.60 2.35 14.28
N LEU A 43 16.95 3.64 14.40
CA LEU A 43 17.45 4.28 15.61
C LEU A 43 16.66 5.55 15.90
N LEU A 44 16.04 5.61 17.07
CA LEU A 44 15.41 6.79 17.63
C LEU A 44 16.37 7.45 18.62
N VAL A 45 16.73 8.71 18.40
CA VAL A 45 17.47 9.53 19.38
C VAL A 45 16.51 10.58 19.94
N ILE A 46 16.29 10.54 21.24
CA ILE A 46 15.41 11.48 21.93
C ILE A 46 16.21 12.38 22.86
N ARG A 47 15.76 13.62 23.03
CA ARG A 47 16.27 14.46 24.12
C ARG A 47 15.78 13.96 25.48
N ASP A 48 16.63 14.09 26.48
CA ASP A 48 16.35 13.69 27.86
C ASP A 48 15.23 14.52 28.49
N THR A 49 13.99 14.09 28.28
CA THR A 49 12.80 14.64 28.95
C THR A 49 11.88 13.49 29.41
N PRO A 50 11.17 13.65 30.53
CA PRO A 50 10.25 12.62 31.03
C PRO A 50 9.18 12.20 30.00
N ALA A 51 8.66 13.16 29.23
CA ALA A 51 7.65 12.91 28.21
C ALA A 51 8.19 12.06 27.06
N LEU A 52 9.39 12.39 26.53
CA LEU A 52 10.00 11.64 25.44
C LEU A 52 10.48 10.26 25.88
N ARG A 53 11.01 10.12 27.12
CA ARG A 53 11.37 8.81 27.68
C ARG A 53 10.16 7.87 27.72
N ASN A 54 9.02 8.34 28.23
CA ASN A 54 7.79 7.55 28.28
C ASN A 54 7.23 7.22 26.90
N ALA A 55 7.37 8.13 25.92
CA ALA A 55 6.98 7.88 24.54
C ALA A 55 7.86 6.81 23.89
N ALA A 56 9.19 6.91 24.04
CA ALA A 56 10.13 5.94 23.50
C ALA A 56 9.99 4.55 24.13
N LEU A 57 9.71 4.47 25.44
CA LEU A 57 9.42 3.18 26.10
C LEU A 57 8.20 2.49 25.49
N ARG A 58 7.09 3.22 25.27
CA ARG A 58 5.90 2.68 24.60
C ARG A 58 6.19 2.24 23.17
N MET A 59 6.99 3.02 22.43
CA MET A 59 7.39 2.67 21.07
C MET A 59 8.25 1.40 21.03
N ARG A 60 9.19 1.23 21.96
CA ARG A 60 10.00 0.00 22.07
C ARG A 60 9.16 -1.22 22.43
N GLN A 61 8.13 -1.07 23.26
CA GLN A 61 7.19 -2.16 23.55
C GLN A 61 6.43 -2.62 22.28
N GLN A 62 6.06 -1.68 21.42
CA GLN A 62 5.40 -1.97 20.14
C GLN A 62 6.40 -2.43 19.05
N ARG A 63 7.67 -2.01 19.16
CA ARG A 63 8.75 -2.28 18.21
C ARG A 63 10.01 -2.71 18.95
N PRO A 64 10.13 -3.99 19.33
CA PRO A 64 11.27 -4.47 20.12
C PRO A 64 12.63 -4.37 19.39
N ARG A 65 12.61 -4.18 18.06
CA ARG A 65 13.81 -3.97 17.22
C ARG A 65 14.23 -2.50 17.06
N LEU A 66 13.43 -1.54 17.58
CA LEU A 66 13.80 -0.11 17.54
C LEU A 66 14.87 0.16 18.61
N HIS A 67 16.05 0.59 18.17
CA HIS A 67 17.06 1.09 19.09
C HIS A 67 16.67 2.49 19.53
N CYS A 68 16.79 2.76 20.83
CA CYS A 68 16.52 4.08 21.39
C CYS A 68 17.74 4.57 22.14
N TRP A 69 18.22 5.75 21.80
CA TRP A 69 19.23 6.48 22.55
C TRP A 69 18.67 7.77 23.11
N ILE A 70 19.19 8.16 24.26
CA ILE A 70 18.81 9.38 24.97
C ILE A 70 20.00 10.32 24.92
N GLU A 71 19.79 11.50 24.35
CA GLU A 71 20.72 12.62 24.34
C GLU A 71 20.47 13.51 25.56
N ASP A 72 21.48 13.67 26.41
CA ASP A 72 21.42 14.58 27.55
C ASP A 72 21.71 16.04 27.15
N LEU A 73 21.58 16.97 28.10
CA LEU A 73 21.82 18.39 27.86
C LEU A 73 23.28 18.71 27.48
N GLY A 74 24.22 17.80 27.75
CA GLY A 74 25.64 17.91 27.37
C GLY A 74 25.95 17.28 26.01
N GLY A 75 24.94 16.80 25.28
CA GLY A 75 25.11 16.11 23.99
C GLY A 75 25.68 14.71 24.12
N GLN A 76 25.68 14.11 25.32
CA GLN A 76 26.11 12.73 25.52
C GLN A 76 24.96 11.77 25.25
N LEU A 77 25.29 10.64 24.62
CA LEU A 77 24.31 9.61 24.25
C LEU A 77 24.33 8.48 25.27
N ARG A 78 23.16 7.96 25.60
CA ARG A 78 22.98 6.80 26.49
C ARG A 78 21.96 5.84 25.91
N GLU A 79 22.03 4.57 26.28
CA GLU A 79 21.01 3.62 25.88
C GLU A 79 19.69 3.89 26.62
N GLY A 80 18.58 3.82 25.88
CA GLY A 80 17.24 4.10 26.40
C GLY A 80 16.64 2.96 27.24
N ASP A 81 17.43 1.95 27.61
CA ASP A 81 17.03 0.80 28.45
C ASP A 81 17.25 1.04 29.96
N GLY A 82 17.84 2.17 30.33
CA GLY A 82 18.19 2.48 31.72
C GLY A 82 19.67 2.29 32.04
N GLY A 83 20.51 1.95 31.06
CA GLY A 83 21.97 2.00 31.20
C GLY A 83 22.45 3.39 31.61
N GLN A 84 23.24 3.47 32.69
CA GLN A 84 23.88 4.72 33.12
C GLN A 84 25.13 5.06 32.30
N GLU A 85 25.62 4.13 31.49
CA GLU A 85 26.84 4.30 30.71
C GLU A 85 26.63 5.23 29.52
N VAL A 86 27.54 6.19 29.40
CA VAL A 86 27.62 7.07 28.24
C VAL A 86 28.25 6.30 27.08
N LEU A 87 27.59 6.35 25.93
CA LEU A 87 28.08 5.79 24.68
C LEU A 87 29.26 6.62 24.18
N ASP A 88 30.47 6.08 24.30
CA ASP A 88 31.65 6.63 23.66
C ASP A 88 31.61 6.39 22.14
N ASP A 89 32.45 7.09 21.38
CA ASP A 89 32.44 6.98 19.91
C ASP A 89 32.72 5.54 19.44
N GLY A 90 33.48 4.77 20.21
CA GLY A 90 33.72 3.34 19.97
C GLY A 90 32.47 2.47 20.14
N ALA A 91 31.68 2.69 21.18
CA ALA A 91 30.41 2.03 21.45
C ALA A 91 29.35 2.44 20.44
N ILE A 92 29.25 3.73 20.11
CA ILE A 92 28.41 4.24 19.03
C ILE A 92 28.76 3.50 17.73
N GLY A 93 30.04 3.44 17.38
CA GLY A 93 30.50 2.75 16.16
C GLY A 93 30.25 1.25 16.17
N ARG A 94 30.37 0.56 17.32
CA ARG A 94 30.02 -0.87 17.44
C ARG A 94 28.52 -1.10 17.33
N ALA A 95 27.71 -0.28 17.98
CA ALA A 95 26.25 -0.39 17.95
C ALA A 95 25.70 -0.10 16.56
N LEU A 96 26.17 0.96 15.88
CA LEU A 96 25.79 1.26 14.50
C LEU A 96 26.22 0.17 13.53
N ARG A 97 27.43 -0.40 13.69
CA ARG A 97 27.86 -1.57 12.89
C ARG A 97 27.05 -2.82 13.23
N GLY A 98 26.63 -3.01 14.48
CA GLY A 98 25.70 -4.05 14.93
C GLY A 98 24.34 -3.94 14.24
N MET A 99 23.80 -2.73 14.14
CA MET A 99 22.56 -2.44 13.38
C MET A 99 22.72 -2.70 11.88
N GLN A 100 23.94 -2.67 11.35
CA GLN A 100 24.24 -2.99 9.96
C GLN A 100 24.53 -4.46 9.72
N THR A 101 25.14 -5.15 10.67
CA THR A 101 25.41 -6.59 10.61
C THR A 101 24.18 -7.40 10.98
N GLY A 102 23.22 -6.79 11.68
CA GLY A 102 21.84 -7.23 11.79
C GLY A 102 21.03 -7.12 10.49
N THR A 103 21.67 -6.94 9.33
CA THR A 103 21.07 -7.28 8.03
C THR A 103 21.16 -8.78 7.75
N ASP A 104 20.84 -9.63 8.74
CA ASP A 104 19.99 -10.75 8.37
C ASP A 104 18.69 -10.11 7.95
N ALA A 105 18.37 -10.23 6.66
CA ALA A 105 17.31 -9.53 5.96
C ALA A 105 15.94 -9.75 6.62
N THR A 106 15.67 -9.03 7.71
CA THR A 106 14.34 -9.05 8.30
C THR A 106 13.46 -8.27 7.35
N PRO A 107 12.43 -8.91 6.78
CA PRO A 107 11.62 -8.28 5.76
C PRO A 107 10.93 -7.01 6.30
N ILE A 108 10.93 -5.94 5.51
CA ILE A 108 10.20 -4.71 5.85
C ILE A 108 8.71 -4.97 5.59
N ARG A 109 7.90 -5.08 6.65
CA ARG A 109 6.45 -5.27 6.54
C ARG A 109 5.81 -4.04 5.88
N LEU A 110 5.23 -4.24 4.70
CA LEU A 110 4.53 -3.22 3.93
C LEU A 110 3.03 -3.17 4.24
N ALA A 111 2.42 -4.33 4.45
CA ALA A 111 1.00 -4.44 4.77
C ALA A 111 0.71 -5.74 5.51
N ASP A 112 -0.30 -5.72 6.36
CA ASP A 112 -0.78 -6.88 7.10
C ASP A 112 -2.31 -6.93 7.03
N GLY A 113 -2.85 -8.09 6.68
CA GLY A 113 -4.27 -8.34 6.50
C GLY A 113 -4.88 -7.79 5.20
N ALA A 114 -6.10 -8.26 4.92
CA ALA A 114 -6.76 -8.09 3.62
C ALA A 114 -6.94 -6.64 3.19
N HIS A 115 -7.32 -5.75 4.12
CA HIS A 115 -7.56 -4.34 3.82
C HIS A 115 -6.27 -3.60 3.42
N ALA A 116 -5.21 -3.75 4.20
CA ALA A 116 -3.94 -3.07 3.96
C ALA A 116 -3.28 -3.57 2.67
N ILE A 117 -3.32 -4.89 2.44
CA ILE A 117 -2.82 -5.51 1.22
C ILE A 117 -3.59 -5.02 -0.01
N THR A 118 -4.93 -5.02 0.06
CA THR A 118 -5.77 -4.52 -1.04
C THR A 118 -5.46 -3.06 -1.36
N ARG A 119 -5.32 -2.21 -0.34
CA ARG A 119 -4.95 -0.79 -0.53
C ARG A 119 -3.60 -0.65 -1.23
N LEU A 120 -2.58 -1.35 -0.73
CA LEU A 120 -1.22 -1.25 -1.26
C LEU A 120 -1.13 -1.75 -2.71
N LEU A 121 -1.73 -2.89 -3.02
CA LEU A 121 -1.74 -3.42 -4.38
C LEU A 121 -2.45 -2.47 -5.35
N ARG A 122 -3.55 -1.84 -4.92
CA ARG A 122 -4.27 -0.85 -5.73
C ARG A 122 -3.45 0.40 -6.04
N GLU A 123 -2.59 0.81 -5.11
CA GLU A 123 -1.71 1.96 -5.30
C GLU A 123 -0.53 1.61 -6.21
N ARG A 124 0.07 0.43 -6.04
CA ARG A 124 1.34 0.06 -6.71
C ARG A 124 1.19 -0.67 -8.05
N LEU A 125 0.10 -1.42 -8.27
CA LEU A 125 -0.13 -2.13 -9.55
C LEU A 125 -0.32 -1.20 -10.74
N PRO A 126 -1.06 -0.06 -10.63
CA PRO A 126 -1.19 0.87 -11.75
C PRO A 126 0.10 1.64 -12.04
N SER A 127 0.89 1.99 -11.02
CA SER A 127 2.16 2.69 -11.16
C SER A 127 3.34 1.76 -11.45
N ARG A 128 3.13 0.43 -11.44
CA ARG A 128 4.16 -0.59 -11.65
C ARG A 128 5.35 -0.37 -10.74
N GLN A 129 5.11 -0.32 -9.44
CA GLN A 129 6.12 0.11 -8.48
C GLN A 129 6.53 -1.00 -7.51
N GLY A 130 7.79 -1.40 -7.58
CA GLY A 130 8.48 -2.22 -6.60
C GLY A 130 8.17 -3.72 -6.65
N GLN A 131 8.77 -4.42 -5.70
CA GLN A 131 8.64 -5.86 -5.52
C GLN A 131 8.17 -6.15 -4.09
N ALA A 132 7.45 -7.25 -3.92
CA ALA A 132 6.97 -7.66 -2.60
C ALA A 132 6.91 -9.18 -2.47
N LEU A 133 7.01 -9.66 -1.23
CA LEU A 133 6.78 -11.04 -0.84
C LEU A 133 5.42 -11.12 -0.15
N LEU A 134 4.53 -11.96 -0.65
CA LEU A 134 3.27 -12.31 -0.01
C LEU A 134 3.48 -13.60 0.78
N GLY A 135 3.10 -13.60 2.06
CA GLY A 135 3.18 -14.76 2.91
C GLY A 135 2.01 -14.89 3.88
N GLU A 136 1.98 -15.99 4.61
CA GLU A 136 0.98 -16.33 5.62
C GLU A 136 1.68 -16.94 6.84
N GLY A 137 1.41 -16.44 8.06
CA GLY A 137 1.98 -17.05 9.28
C GLY A 137 3.51 -17.11 9.33
N GLY A 138 4.20 -16.22 8.61
CA GLY A 138 5.66 -16.22 8.43
C GLY A 138 6.19 -17.11 7.29
N GLU A 139 5.32 -17.87 6.62
CA GLU A 139 5.67 -18.68 5.45
C GLU A 139 5.55 -17.86 4.16
N PRO A 140 6.61 -17.77 3.34
CA PRO A 140 6.55 -17.05 2.07
C PRO A 140 5.81 -17.89 1.01
N LEU A 141 4.79 -17.33 0.39
CA LEU A 141 3.94 -18.06 -0.57
C LEU A 141 4.21 -17.65 -2.02
N LEU A 142 4.36 -16.34 -2.25
CA LEU A 142 4.35 -15.76 -3.59
C LEU A 142 5.24 -14.53 -3.64
N LEU A 143 6.12 -14.48 -4.64
CA LEU A 143 6.88 -13.28 -4.98
C LEU A 143 6.08 -12.45 -5.99
N LEU A 144 6.00 -11.15 -5.77
CA LEU A 144 5.29 -10.18 -6.59
C LEU A 144 6.29 -9.24 -7.24
N ASP A 145 6.39 -9.30 -8.56
CA ASP A 145 7.12 -8.34 -9.39
C ASP A 145 6.11 -7.35 -9.99
N LEU A 146 5.79 -6.28 -9.24
CA LEU A 146 4.75 -5.32 -9.62
C LEU A 146 5.19 -4.48 -10.82
N GLU A 147 6.51 -4.30 -11.00
CA GLU A 147 7.11 -3.60 -12.15
C GLU A 147 6.86 -4.36 -13.46
N GLN A 148 7.07 -5.68 -13.45
CA GLN A 148 6.88 -6.53 -14.63
C GLN A 148 5.47 -7.14 -14.74
N ASP A 149 4.59 -6.88 -13.78
CA ASP A 149 3.26 -7.50 -13.68
C ASP A 149 3.34 -9.04 -13.65
N GLN A 150 4.32 -9.56 -12.91
CA GLN A 150 4.63 -10.98 -12.81
C GLN A 150 4.60 -11.48 -11.37
N ALA A 151 4.40 -12.78 -11.21
CA ALA A 151 4.43 -13.47 -9.94
C ALA A 151 5.24 -14.76 -10.04
N VAL A 152 5.91 -15.15 -8.94
CA VAL A 152 6.64 -16.42 -8.84
C VAL A 152 6.17 -17.16 -7.61
N LEU A 153 5.69 -18.39 -7.84
CA LEU A 153 5.13 -19.25 -6.80
C LEU A 153 6.28 -19.98 -6.13
N LEU A 154 6.28 -20.05 -4.80
CA LEU A 154 7.42 -20.61 -4.05
C LEU A 154 7.28 -22.10 -3.76
N HIS A 155 6.06 -22.56 -3.46
CA HIS A 155 5.81 -23.90 -2.94
C HIS A 155 4.73 -24.63 -3.75
N GLU A 156 3.53 -24.05 -3.84
CA GLU A 156 2.33 -24.73 -4.30
C GLU A 156 1.98 -24.36 -5.75
N PRO A 157 1.26 -25.23 -6.49
CA PRO A 157 0.70 -24.88 -7.79
C PRO A 157 -0.36 -23.77 -7.65
N ALA A 158 -0.58 -23.02 -8.73
CA ALA A 158 -1.44 -21.82 -8.73
C ALA A 158 -2.87 -22.07 -8.23
N THR A 159 -3.47 -23.22 -8.55
CA THR A 159 -4.84 -23.56 -8.13
C THR A 159 -4.95 -23.69 -6.61
N LEU A 160 -4.03 -24.44 -5.98
CA LEU A 160 -4.00 -24.63 -4.53
C LEU A 160 -3.64 -23.33 -3.81
N LEU A 161 -2.67 -22.57 -4.33
CA LEU A 161 -2.30 -21.28 -3.78
C LEU A 161 -3.51 -20.34 -3.73
N VAL A 162 -4.27 -20.24 -4.81
CA VAL A 162 -5.43 -19.34 -4.86
C VAL A 162 -6.49 -19.73 -3.81
N GLU A 163 -6.72 -21.03 -3.59
CA GLU A 163 -7.64 -21.50 -2.55
C GLU A 163 -7.13 -21.14 -1.14
N ARG A 164 -5.84 -21.33 -0.88
CA ARG A 164 -5.18 -20.95 0.37
C ARG A 164 -5.30 -19.45 0.63
N LEU A 165 -4.95 -18.62 -0.36
CA LEU A 165 -5.05 -17.16 -0.27
C LEU A 165 -6.49 -16.68 -0.03
N ALA A 166 -7.49 -17.35 -0.61
CA ALA A 166 -8.89 -17.01 -0.44
C ALA A 166 -9.41 -17.30 0.98
N GLN A 167 -8.94 -18.38 1.61
CA GLN A 167 -9.31 -18.76 2.98
C GLN A 167 -8.57 -17.88 4.01
N GLY A 168 -7.28 -17.66 3.79
CA GLY A 168 -6.36 -17.03 4.73
C GLY A 168 -6.17 -15.51 4.60
N PHE A 169 -6.94 -14.79 3.77
CA PHE A 169 -6.64 -13.39 3.41
C PHE A 169 -6.37 -12.45 4.62
N GLU A 170 -7.10 -12.61 5.73
CA GLU A 170 -6.88 -11.79 6.93
C GLU A 170 -5.54 -12.05 7.63
N HIS A 171 -4.92 -13.21 7.43
CA HIS A 171 -3.64 -13.62 8.03
C HIS A 171 -2.45 -13.45 7.07
N LEU A 172 -2.70 -12.90 5.88
CA LEU A 172 -1.66 -12.63 4.91
C LEU A 172 -0.90 -11.36 5.25
N TYR A 173 0.33 -11.32 4.77
CA TYR A 173 1.17 -10.14 4.84
C TYR A 173 1.93 -9.89 3.56
N LEU A 174 2.30 -8.63 3.36
CA LEU A 174 3.24 -8.20 2.33
C LEU A 174 4.50 -7.63 2.95
N ASP A 175 5.63 -8.15 2.52
CA ASP A 175 6.96 -7.69 2.86
C ASP A 175 7.64 -7.06 1.66
N ALA A 176 8.44 -6.02 1.87
CA ALA A 176 9.20 -5.38 0.81
C ALA A 176 10.32 -6.32 0.33
N LEU A 177 10.49 -6.38 -0.98
CA LEU A 177 11.63 -7.04 -1.60
C LEU A 177 12.43 -6.04 -2.42
N LEU A 178 13.76 -6.17 -2.37
CA LEU A 178 14.63 -5.55 -3.36
C LEU A 178 14.63 -6.39 -4.65
N PRO A 179 14.87 -5.78 -5.82
CA PRO A 179 14.95 -6.50 -7.09
C PRO A 179 15.95 -7.66 -7.07
N ALA A 180 17.12 -7.46 -6.43
CA ALA A 180 18.14 -8.50 -6.31
C ALA A 180 17.66 -9.70 -5.48
N GLN A 181 16.95 -9.46 -4.38
CA GLN A 181 16.37 -10.50 -3.54
C GLN A 181 15.27 -11.26 -4.26
N LEU A 182 14.42 -10.56 -5.03
CA LEU A 182 13.42 -11.22 -5.86
C LEU A 182 14.07 -12.15 -6.88
N GLN A 183 15.14 -11.71 -7.55
CA GLN A 183 15.84 -12.53 -8.55
C GLN A 183 16.49 -13.76 -7.92
N GLU A 184 17.12 -13.61 -6.76
CA GLU A 184 17.71 -14.71 -5.99
C GLU A 184 16.65 -15.71 -5.52
N LEU A 185 15.57 -15.22 -4.90
CA LEU A 185 14.48 -16.06 -4.40
C LEU A 185 13.70 -16.72 -5.54
N ALA A 186 13.53 -16.05 -6.68
CA ALA A 186 12.85 -16.62 -7.84
C ALA A 186 13.67 -17.77 -8.46
N GLY A 187 14.98 -17.58 -8.63
CA GLY A 187 15.84 -18.54 -9.33
C GLY A 187 15.30 -18.85 -10.73
N ASP A 188 15.32 -20.12 -11.12
CA ASP A 188 14.82 -20.60 -12.42
C ASP A 188 13.31 -20.90 -12.44
N ARG A 189 12.57 -20.49 -11.40
CA ARG A 189 11.13 -20.76 -11.31
C ARG A 189 10.34 -20.03 -12.40
N THR A 190 9.24 -20.64 -12.81
CA THR A 190 8.36 -20.06 -13.82
C THR A 190 7.72 -18.77 -13.32
N ARG A 191 7.82 -17.72 -14.15
CA ARG A 191 7.14 -16.44 -13.94
C ARG A 191 5.74 -16.51 -14.55
N LEU A 192 4.72 -16.30 -13.73
CA LEU A 192 3.32 -16.25 -14.12
C LEU A 192 2.83 -14.81 -14.23
N PRO A 193 1.79 -14.53 -15.03
CA PRO A 193 1.18 -13.21 -15.05
C PRO A 193 0.47 -12.91 -13.73
N LEU A 194 0.77 -11.76 -13.14
CA LEU A 194 0.29 -11.41 -11.79
C LEU A 194 -1.21 -11.17 -11.74
N ARG A 195 -1.75 -10.35 -12.65
CA ARG A 195 -3.17 -9.94 -12.57
C ARG A 195 -4.17 -11.08 -12.73
N PRO A 196 -3.98 -12.08 -13.61
CA PRO A 196 -4.82 -13.27 -13.61
C PRO A 196 -4.83 -14.02 -12.28
N LEU A 197 -3.70 -14.10 -11.59
CA LEU A 197 -3.62 -14.73 -10.27
C LEU A 197 -4.39 -13.92 -9.22
N LEU A 198 -4.15 -12.61 -9.14
CA LEU A 198 -4.84 -11.71 -8.21
C LEU A 198 -6.35 -11.67 -8.46
N TRP A 199 -6.77 -11.71 -9.72
CA TRP A 199 -8.18 -11.71 -10.08
C TRP A 199 -8.89 -12.99 -9.61
N GLN A 200 -8.29 -14.16 -9.87
CA GLN A 200 -8.83 -15.43 -9.39
C GLN A 200 -8.86 -15.51 -7.87
N TRP A 201 -7.83 -14.99 -7.21
CA TRP A 201 -7.82 -14.85 -5.76
C TRP A 201 -8.97 -13.98 -5.26
N ALA A 202 -9.20 -12.83 -5.89
CA ALA A 202 -10.26 -11.94 -5.48
C ALA A 202 -11.66 -12.55 -5.62
N GLN A 203 -11.92 -13.25 -6.72
CA GLN A 203 -13.20 -13.92 -6.98
C GLN A 203 -13.49 -15.06 -5.99
N ARG A 204 -12.46 -15.70 -5.43
CA ARG A 204 -12.63 -16.81 -4.48
C ARG A 204 -12.61 -16.37 -3.02
N SER A 205 -12.07 -15.19 -2.74
CA SER A 205 -12.01 -14.64 -1.39
C SER A 205 -13.38 -14.25 -0.87
N ARG A 206 -13.60 -14.45 0.44
CA ARG A 206 -14.81 -14.02 1.16
C ARG A 206 -14.59 -12.79 2.05
N HIS A 207 -13.36 -12.30 2.11
CA HIS A 207 -12.92 -11.24 3.03
C HIS A 207 -13.08 -9.85 2.40
N TRP A 208 -14.32 -9.53 2.01
CA TRP A 208 -14.66 -8.29 1.30
C TRP A 208 -15.63 -7.40 2.08
N GLN A 209 -15.94 -7.70 3.35
CA GLN A 209 -17.00 -7.04 4.11
C GLN A 209 -16.83 -5.51 4.15
N ALA A 210 -15.59 -5.03 4.38
CA ALA A 210 -15.30 -3.59 4.41
C ALA A 210 -15.49 -2.91 3.05
N LEU A 211 -15.23 -3.61 1.94
CA LEU A 211 -15.47 -3.10 0.60
C LEU A 211 -16.96 -3.12 0.27
N ASP A 212 -17.65 -4.22 0.60
CA ASP A 212 -19.09 -4.38 0.39
C ASP A 212 -19.90 -3.31 1.13
N GLU A 213 -19.51 -2.96 2.35
CA GLU A 213 -20.17 -1.87 3.08
C GLU A 213 -20.03 -0.53 2.35
N ARG A 214 -18.84 -0.25 1.80
CA ARG A 214 -18.60 0.96 1.01
C ARG A 214 -19.38 0.95 -0.31
N LEU A 215 -19.55 -0.22 -0.93
CA LEU A 215 -20.30 -0.38 -2.18
C LEU A 215 -21.79 -0.06 -2.02
N ARG A 216 -22.37 -0.20 -0.82
CA ARG A 216 -23.78 0.18 -0.58
C ARG A 216 -24.05 1.66 -0.79
N GLY A 217 -23.06 2.52 -0.56
CA GLY A 217 -23.17 3.98 -0.69
C GLY A 217 -22.35 4.59 -1.84
N ALA A 218 -21.80 3.77 -2.72
CA ALA A 218 -20.89 4.21 -3.77
C ALA A 218 -21.24 3.61 -5.13
N SER A 219 -20.97 4.38 -6.17
CA SER A 219 -20.92 3.86 -7.53
C SER A 219 -19.49 3.41 -7.85
N VAL A 220 -19.35 2.47 -8.77
CA VAL A 220 -18.06 1.96 -9.24
C VAL A 220 -17.85 2.40 -10.67
N LYS A 221 -16.64 2.87 -10.98
CA LYS A 221 -16.21 3.17 -12.34
C LYS A 221 -14.96 2.38 -12.68
N LEU A 222 -14.93 1.80 -13.87
CA LEU A 222 -13.69 1.26 -14.41
C LEU A 222 -12.82 2.39 -14.97
N LEU A 223 -11.53 2.34 -14.64
CA LEU A 223 -10.52 3.29 -15.09
C LEU A 223 -9.95 2.89 -16.46
N ARG A 224 -9.90 1.59 -16.73
CA ARG A 224 -9.38 0.99 -17.96
C ARG A 224 -9.93 -0.43 -18.11
N TRP A 225 -9.83 -0.97 -19.31
CA TRP A 225 -10.13 -2.38 -19.57
C TRP A 225 -9.21 -3.29 -18.74
N PRO A 226 -9.77 -4.32 -18.07
CA PRO A 226 -8.98 -5.45 -17.57
C PRO A 226 -8.27 -6.17 -18.72
N ASP A 227 -7.21 -6.91 -18.39
CA ASP A 227 -6.50 -7.74 -19.37
C ASP A 227 -7.41 -8.87 -19.88
N PHE A 228 -7.36 -9.17 -21.19
CA PHE A 228 -8.13 -10.25 -21.80
C PHE A 228 -7.84 -11.62 -21.16
N ARG A 229 -6.64 -11.84 -20.63
CA ARG A 229 -6.26 -13.06 -19.89
C ARG A 229 -7.13 -13.29 -18.65
N VAL A 230 -7.76 -12.23 -18.16
CA VAL A 230 -8.55 -12.20 -16.94
C VAL A 230 -10.05 -12.30 -17.23
N LEU A 231 -10.50 -11.64 -18.30
CA LEU A 231 -11.89 -11.72 -18.76
C LEU A 231 -12.20 -13.07 -19.44
N GLY A 232 -11.22 -13.72 -20.06
CA GLY A 232 -11.41 -15.00 -20.72
C GLY A 232 -12.57 -14.98 -21.73
N HIS A 233 -13.44 -15.99 -21.67
CA HIS A 233 -14.68 -16.09 -22.46
C HIS A 233 -15.93 -15.66 -21.64
N ASP A 234 -15.76 -14.90 -20.57
CA ASP A 234 -16.86 -14.43 -19.72
C ASP A 234 -17.61 -13.26 -20.39
N HIS A 235 -18.70 -13.59 -21.07
CA HIS A 235 -19.56 -12.62 -21.75
C HIS A 235 -20.12 -11.55 -20.80
N ASP A 236 -20.43 -11.92 -19.55
CA ASP A 236 -20.99 -10.98 -18.58
C ASP A 236 -19.92 -10.02 -18.05
N GLY A 237 -18.68 -10.50 -17.88
CA GLY A 237 -17.52 -9.66 -17.64
C GLY A 237 -17.31 -8.58 -18.72
N PHE A 238 -17.50 -8.93 -20.01
CA PHE A 238 -17.43 -7.94 -21.11
C PHE A 238 -18.54 -6.89 -21.04
N ARG A 239 -19.76 -7.30 -20.69
CA ARG A 239 -20.91 -6.40 -20.53
C ARG A 239 -20.70 -5.43 -19.37
N LEU A 240 -20.22 -5.94 -18.23
CA LEU A 240 -19.83 -5.13 -17.07
C LEU A 240 -18.71 -4.15 -17.42
N CYS A 241 -17.68 -4.59 -18.15
CA CYS A 241 -16.60 -3.70 -18.61
C CYS A 241 -17.15 -2.55 -19.45
N SER A 242 -17.98 -2.88 -20.45
CA SER A 242 -18.55 -1.90 -21.37
C SER A 242 -19.44 -0.88 -20.67
N LEU A 243 -20.21 -1.30 -19.66
CA LEU A 243 -21.04 -0.42 -18.85
C LEU A 243 -20.19 0.48 -17.95
N LEU A 244 -19.32 -0.12 -17.13
CA LEU A 244 -18.58 0.56 -16.06
C LEU A 244 -17.47 1.50 -16.56
N LEU A 245 -16.98 1.30 -17.80
CA LEU A 245 -16.09 2.26 -18.45
C LEU A 245 -16.83 3.51 -18.93
N LYS A 246 -18.05 3.34 -19.44
CA LYS A 246 -18.88 4.45 -19.93
C LYS A 246 -19.46 5.26 -18.79
N ARG A 247 -19.86 4.61 -17.70
CA ARG A 247 -20.58 5.25 -16.61
C ARG A 247 -20.29 4.58 -15.27
N ALA A 248 -20.11 5.40 -14.22
CA ALA A 248 -20.09 4.89 -12.86
C ALA A 248 -21.47 4.36 -12.47
N CYS A 249 -21.56 3.13 -11.96
CA CYS A 249 -22.83 2.50 -11.59
C CYS A 249 -22.71 1.80 -10.23
N THR A 250 -23.80 1.74 -9.47
CA THR A 250 -23.88 0.90 -8.27
C THR A 250 -23.97 -0.58 -8.64
N VAL A 251 -23.77 -1.47 -7.66
CA VAL A 251 -23.95 -2.92 -7.84
C VAL A 251 -25.36 -3.23 -8.33
N ASP A 252 -26.38 -2.63 -7.72
CA ASP A 252 -27.78 -2.89 -8.04
C ASP A 252 -28.15 -2.37 -9.44
N GLU A 253 -27.60 -1.21 -9.84
CA GLU A 253 -27.78 -0.70 -11.21
C GLU A 253 -27.16 -1.63 -12.25
N CYS A 254 -25.95 -2.14 -11.99
CA CYS A 254 -25.31 -3.11 -12.87
C CYS A 254 -26.12 -4.40 -12.97
N ALA A 255 -26.58 -4.94 -11.83
CA ALA A 255 -27.40 -6.14 -11.77
C ALA A 255 -28.71 -5.97 -12.57
N MET A 256 -29.40 -4.84 -12.38
CA MET A 256 -30.65 -4.54 -13.08
C MET A 256 -30.45 -4.36 -14.60
N LEU A 257 -29.47 -3.54 -15.01
CA LEU A 257 -29.31 -3.16 -16.42
C LEU A 257 -28.77 -4.29 -17.28
N LEU A 258 -28.00 -5.19 -16.68
CA LEU A 258 -27.40 -6.32 -17.38
C LEU A 258 -28.13 -7.64 -17.10
N ASP A 259 -29.18 -7.62 -16.27
CA ASP A 259 -29.90 -8.82 -15.84
C ASP A 259 -28.94 -9.88 -15.27
N LEU A 260 -28.11 -9.46 -14.31
CA LEU A 260 -27.08 -10.28 -13.68
C LEU A 260 -27.35 -10.45 -12.18
N PRO A 261 -26.96 -11.60 -11.58
CA PRO A 261 -26.99 -11.74 -10.13
C PRO A 261 -26.08 -10.71 -9.46
N ALA A 262 -26.59 -10.01 -8.45
CA ALA A 262 -25.82 -9.01 -7.70
C ALA A 262 -24.55 -9.58 -7.04
N ALA A 263 -24.53 -10.88 -6.74
CA ALA A 263 -23.32 -11.57 -6.27
C ALA A 263 -22.23 -11.61 -7.35
N ALA A 264 -22.56 -12.01 -8.58
CA ALA A 264 -21.61 -12.05 -9.70
C ALA A 264 -21.06 -10.66 -10.04
N VAL A 265 -21.90 -9.62 -9.95
CA VAL A 265 -21.47 -8.23 -10.11
C VAL A 265 -20.47 -7.82 -9.02
N ARG A 266 -20.70 -8.23 -7.75
CA ARG A 266 -19.77 -7.97 -6.65
C ARG A 266 -18.44 -8.69 -6.85
N ASP A 267 -18.45 -9.96 -7.20
CA ASP A 267 -17.23 -10.74 -7.43
C ASP A 267 -16.36 -10.11 -8.54
N PHE A 268 -17.00 -9.64 -9.62
CA PHE A 268 -16.33 -8.87 -10.68
C PHE A 268 -15.72 -7.57 -10.13
N ILE A 269 -16.49 -6.81 -9.35
CA ILE A 269 -16.02 -5.54 -8.77
C ILE A 269 -14.88 -5.76 -7.80
N HIS A 270 -14.92 -6.79 -6.95
CA HIS A 270 -13.84 -7.12 -6.01
C HIS A 270 -12.53 -7.36 -6.76
N ALA A 271 -12.58 -8.18 -7.82
CA ALA A 271 -11.41 -8.50 -8.63
C ALA A 271 -10.89 -7.28 -9.41
N ALA A 272 -11.78 -6.51 -10.03
CA ALA A 272 -11.43 -5.27 -10.71
C ALA A 272 -10.88 -4.22 -9.74
N TYR A 273 -11.42 -4.14 -8.53
CA TYR A 273 -10.97 -3.23 -7.49
C TYR A 273 -9.58 -3.60 -7.00
N LEU A 274 -9.34 -4.86 -6.62
CA LEU A 274 -8.03 -5.35 -6.14
C LEU A 274 -6.93 -5.11 -7.18
N CYS A 275 -7.20 -5.42 -8.44
CA CYS A 275 -6.24 -5.28 -9.53
C CYS A 275 -6.02 -3.81 -9.98
N GLY A 276 -6.67 -2.84 -9.32
CA GLY A 276 -6.55 -1.42 -9.66
C GLY A 276 -7.18 -1.05 -11.00
N TYR A 277 -8.16 -1.82 -11.48
CA TYR A 277 -8.97 -1.50 -12.66
C TYR A 277 -10.18 -0.63 -12.32
N ALA A 278 -10.69 -0.72 -11.08
CA ALA A 278 -11.88 -0.01 -10.63
C ALA A 278 -11.60 1.00 -9.51
N GLN A 279 -12.44 2.04 -9.47
CA GLN A 279 -12.48 3.04 -8.42
C GLN A 279 -13.91 3.23 -7.91
N LEU A 280 -14.04 3.43 -6.60
CA LEU A 280 -15.27 3.84 -5.95
C LEU A 280 -15.46 5.34 -6.09
N GLN A 281 -16.64 5.75 -6.51
CA GLN A 281 -17.12 7.11 -6.54
C GLN A 281 -18.23 7.23 -5.50
N VAL A 282 -17.88 7.79 -4.34
CA VAL A 282 -18.86 8.12 -3.32
C VAL A 282 -19.57 9.38 -3.79
N ALA A 283 -20.89 9.32 -3.92
CA ALA A 283 -21.66 10.52 -4.17
C ALA A 283 -21.40 11.49 -3.00
N PRO A 284 -21.06 12.77 -3.24
CA PRO A 284 -20.91 13.72 -2.15
C PRO A 284 -22.22 13.73 -1.35
N ALA A 285 -22.11 13.59 -0.03
CA ALA A 285 -23.26 13.75 0.85
C ALA A 285 -23.77 15.18 0.68
N VAL A 286 -24.83 15.35 -0.10
CA VAL A 286 -25.52 16.62 -0.19
C VAL A 286 -26.12 16.86 1.20
N PRO A 287 -25.73 17.91 1.94
CA PRO A 287 -26.45 18.23 3.16
C PRO A 287 -27.90 18.45 2.78
N LEU A 288 -28.81 17.75 3.44
CA LEU A 288 -30.27 17.95 3.34
C LEU A 288 -30.61 19.34 3.87
N ALA A 289 -30.35 20.35 3.05
CA ALA A 289 -30.93 21.68 3.18
C ALA A 289 -32.15 21.74 2.25
N GLY A 290 -33.27 22.12 2.84
CA GLY A 290 -34.62 22.22 2.30
C GLY A 290 -34.78 22.45 0.79
N ALA A 291 -35.71 21.68 0.24
CA ALA A 291 -36.72 22.08 -0.74
C ALA A 291 -36.40 23.19 -1.76
N ARG A 292 -36.50 22.76 -3.04
CA ARG A 292 -36.80 23.49 -4.30
C ARG A 292 -35.63 23.84 -5.23
N ALA A 293 -35.66 23.13 -6.37
CA ALA A 293 -35.30 23.52 -7.76
C ALA A 293 -33.85 23.94 -8.07
N SER A 294 -33.17 23.21 -8.96
CA SER A 294 -33.19 23.52 -10.40
C SER A 294 -32.41 22.46 -11.21
N THR A 295 -33.06 21.89 -12.21
CA THR A 295 -32.41 21.14 -13.30
C THR A 295 -31.92 22.16 -14.34
N ALA A 296 -30.67 22.58 -14.24
CA ALA A 296 -30.17 23.69 -15.08
C ALA A 296 -28.77 23.51 -15.68
N ASP A 297 -28.27 22.27 -15.90
CA ASP A 297 -26.97 22.09 -16.59
C ASP A 297 -27.03 21.29 -17.91
N ASN A 298 -28.07 20.48 -18.15
CA ASN A 298 -28.22 19.76 -19.43
C ASN A 298 -28.88 20.60 -20.55
N GLY A 299 -29.32 21.83 -20.25
CA GLY A 299 -30.01 22.71 -21.21
C GLY A 299 -29.09 23.65 -21.99
N LEU A 300 -27.87 23.88 -21.52
CA LEU A 300 -26.98 24.92 -22.09
C LEU A 300 -26.35 24.44 -23.42
N LEU A 301 -25.87 23.19 -23.46
CA LEU A 301 -25.36 22.57 -24.68
C LEU A 301 -26.46 22.34 -25.72
N ALA A 302 -27.68 21.96 -25.30
CA ALA A 302 -28.82 21.78 -26.18
C ALA A 302 -29.32 23.11 -26.79
N ARG A 303 -29.11 24.25 -26.11
CA ARG A 303 -29.40 25.59 -26.64
C ARG A 303 -28.29 26.08 -27.58
N LEU A 304 -27.02 25.88 -27.24
CA LEU A 304 -25.87 26.22 -28.10
C LEU A 304 -25.89 25.46 -29.42
N TRP A 305 -26.31 24.20 -29.41
CA TRP A 305 -26.42 23.38 -30.61
C TRP A 305 -27.57 23.80 -31.55
N ARG A 306 -28.64 24.40 -30.99
CA ARG A 306 -29.76 24.95 -31.77
C ARG A 306 -29.43 26.30 -32.40
N THR A 307 -28.66 27.16 -31.72
CA THR A 307 -28.20 28.44 -32.30
C THR A 307 -27.20 28.25 -33.43
N LEU A 308 -26.37 27.20 -33.40
CA LEU A 308 -25.41 26.91 -34.47
C LEU A 308 -26.04 26.39 -35.77
N ARG A 309 -27.26 25.83 -35.73
CA ARG A 309 -28.00 25.39 -36.93
C ARG A 309 -29.05 26.39 -37.43
N GLY A 310 -29.31 27.45 -36.66
CA GLY A 310 -30.26 28.51 -37.04
C GLY A 310 -29.64 29.60 -37.92
N SER A 311 -28.31 29.68 -38.00
CA SER A 311 -27.59 30.76 -38.70
C SER A 311 -27.25 30.45 -40.17
N ASP A 312 -27.78 29.37 -40.75
CA ASP A 312 -27.52 28.98 -42.15
C ASP A 312 -28.76 29.08 -43.06
N ARG A 313 -29.74 29.90 -42.64
CA ARG A 313 -30.89 30.30 -43.46
C ARG A 313 -31.13 31.79 -43.28
N ASP A 314 -30.20 32.58 -43.81
CA ASP A 314 -30.42 33.92 -44.37
C ASP A 314 -29.09 34.37 -45.00
N ALA A 315 -28.81 33.82 -46.18
CA ALA A 315 -27.92 34.35 -47.21
C ALA A 315 -28.47 33.95 -48.58
#